data_AF-A0A6A6XJC0-F1
#
_entry.id   AF-A0A6A6XJC0-F1
#
_cell.length_a   1.000
_cell.length_b   1.000
_cell.length_c   1.000
_cell.angle_alpha   90.00
_cell.angle_beta   90.00
_cell.angle_gamma   90.00
#
_symmetry.space_group_name_H-M   'P 1'
#
loop_
_entity.id
_entity.type
_entity.pdbx_description
1 polymer ?
#
loop_
_entity_poly.entity_id
_entity_poly.type
_entity_poly.pdbx_seq_one_letter_code
_entity_poly.pdbx_strand_id
1 'polypeptide(L)'
;MQPVSGKLVASGLAAIQETTFALANINFDFALFKVEPPTEYKDLGLSLSKNHRDAAEHGTEHVFARKLAALFGQVIPPTPNLIKAYGLRASEIAKASANTNNSSARSYGIFKDCTGPDATSIWAAATSGPGAIAVHLLACMLARAWPSDRAEAIWDEIIQARKEELLTLITRIDIDRDQISRWNASAKAWLEVADSAKKRQQTQLELLVGNTGLPISGSSGTYRSVINAWKLALQIVDKLVAGEPQSIQDGAVILGLKSWHLFPDVFALSAGQDKIKLHDPLLPQSAVITLGVSSCSPDSEGSVFWSLPLSYVKYYGNPVPSLANIGESTTRLLLPEFFQVVLGSVFSGWAEHSRDIQTASEQGIYSEPNSPWKETVQELSRRPR
;
A
#
# COMPACT_ATOMS: atom_id res chain seq x y z
N MET A 1 -51.93 -32.62 9.75
CA MET A 1 -51.49 -31.21 9.76
C MET A 1 -50.29 -31.09 10.70
N GLN A 2 -49.08 -31.11 10.14
CA GLN A 2 -47.85 -30.80 10.88
C GLN A 2 -47.42 -29.37 10.53
N PRO A 3 -47.07 -28.52 11.50
CA PRO A 3 -46.47 -27.23 11.23
C PRO A 3 -44.94 -27.36 11.17
N VAL A 4 -44.36 -26.76 10.14
CA VAL A 4 -42.92 -26.52 9.98
C VAL A 4 -42.69 -25.03 10.14
N SER A 5 -41.96 -24.58 11.16
CA SER A 5 -41.16 -23.33 11.16
C SER A 5 -40.60 -23.03 12.55
N GLY A 6 -39.29 -22.79 12.63
CA GLY A 6 -38.66 -22.33 13.87
C GLY A 6 -37.13 -22.34 13.94
N LYS A 7 -36.39 -22.53 12.83
CA LYS A 7 -34.92 -22.63 12.86
C LYS A 7 -34.13 -21.58 12.07
N LEU A 8 -34.77 -20.64 11.35
CA LEU A 8 -34.06 -19.66 10.51
C LEU A 8 -33.90 -18.25 11.12
N VAL A 9 -34.55 -17.95 12.25
CA VAL A 9 -34.50 -16.61 12.86
C VAL A 9 -33.41 -16.50 13.95
N ALA A 10 -32.88 -17.63 14.44
CA ALA A 10 -31.90 -17.66 15.52
C ALA A 10 -30.46 -17.32 15.09
N SER A 11 -30.10 -17.51 13.81
CA SER A 11 -28.73 -17.28 13.33
C SER A 11 -28.36 -15.80 13.15
N GLY A 12 -29.34 -14.93 12.87
CA GLY A 12 -29.10 -13.50 12.72
C GLY A 12 -28.90 -12.76 14.04
N LEU A 13 -29.59 -13.21 15.11
CA LEU A 13 -29.45 -12.63 16.45
C LEU A 13 -28.19 -13.14 17.17
N ALA A 14 -27.78 -14.38 16.92
CA ALA A 14 -26.52 -14.93 17.44
C ALA A 14 -25.29 -14.17 16.89
N ALA A 15 -25.29 -13.82 15.60
CA ALA A 15 -24.21 -13.03 14.99
C ALA A 15 -24.11 -11.60 15.59
N ILE A 16 -25.23 -11.02 16.02
CA ILE A 16 -25.27 -9.69 16.64
C ILE A 16 -24.86 -9.76 18.12
N GLN A 17 -25.15 -10.86 18.81
CA GLN A 17 -24.69 -11.06 20.20
C GLN A 17 -23.21 -11.42 20.30
N GLU A 18 -22.66 -12.21 19.36
CA GLU A 18 -21.23 -12.56 19.34
C GLU A 18 -20.34 -11.33 19.10
N THR A 19 -20.80 -10.35 18.31
CA THR A 19 -20.02 -9.11 18.10
C THR A 19 -19.85 -8.29 19.38
N THR A 20 -20.75 -8.39 20.36
CA THR A 20 -20.67 -7.59 21.59
C THR A 20 -19.73 -8.20 22.64
N PHE A 21 -19.61 -9.54 22.71
CA PHE A 21 -18.71 -10.23 23.65
C PHE A 21 -17.30 -10.49 23.08
N ALA A 22 -17.13 -10.58 21.75
CA ALA A 22 -15.82 -10.79 21.11
C ALA A 22 -14.87 -9.58 21.24
N LEU A 23 -15.40 -8.41 21.59
CA LEU A 23 -14.64 -7.16 21.55
C LEU A 23 -13.76 -6.90 22.80
N ALA A 24 -13.79 -7.76 23.83
CA ALA A 24 -12.88 -7.64 24.98
C ALA A 24 -11.51 -8.32 24.75
N ASN A 25 -11.39 -9.25 23.78
CA ASN A 25 -10.21 -10.10 23.54
C ASN A 25 -9.51 -9.82 22.17
N ILE A 26 -9.86 -8.69 21.55
CA ILE A 26 -9.57 -8.33 20.15
C ILE A 26 -8.09 -8.46 19.76
N ASN A 27 -7.17 -7.96 20.61
CA ASN A 27 -5.76 -7.88 20.23
C ASN A 27 -5.09 -9.28 20.23
N PHE A 28 -5.55 -10.19 21.10
CA PHE A 28 -5.09 -11.58 21.14
C PHE A 28 -5.73 -12.42 20.01
N ASP A 29 -6.99 -12.12 19.68
CA ASP A 29 -7.73 -12.78 18.59
C ASP A 29 -7.07 -12.50 17.22
N PHE A 30 -6.61 -11.25 16.96
CA PHE A 30 -6.02 -10.87 15.66
C PHE A 30 -4.79 -11.67 15.23
N ALA A 31 -4.02 -12.22 16.16
CA ALA A 31 -2.87 -13.05 15.82
C ALA A 31 -3.23 -14.52 15.58
N LEU A 32 -4.37 -15.00 16.11
CA LEU A 32 -4.71 -16.43 16.14
C LEU A 32 -5.70 -16.86 15.06
N PHE A 33 -6.60 -15.97 14.64
CA PHE A 33 -7.63 -16.30 13.66
C PHE A 33 -7.14 -16.04 12.23
N LYS A 34 -6.96 -17.14 11.48
CA LYS A 34 -6.53 -17.18 10.10
C LYS A 34 -7.67 -17.70 9.24
N VAL A 35 -7.95 -17.00 8.14
CA VAL A 35 -8.93 -17.42 7.14
C VAL A 35 -8.18 -18.14 6.02
N GLU A 36 -8.78 -19.20 5.48
CA GLU A 36 -8.25 -19.82 4.27
C GLU A 36 -8.31 -18.81 3.11
N PRO A 37 -7.19 -18.54 2.43
CA PRO A 37 -7.17 -17.54 1.36
C PRO A 37 -8.08 -17.99 0.20
N PRO A 38 -8.80 -17.06 -0.45
CA PRO A 38 -9.65 -17.41 -1.59
C PRO A 38 -8.84 -18.09 -2.69
N THR A 39 -9.48 -19.02 -3.41
CA THR A 39 -8.80 -19.88 -4.38
C THR A 39 -8.09 -19.11 -5.49
N GLU A 40 -8.58 -17.91 -5.82
CA GLU A 40 -8.04 -17.00 -6.82
C GLU A 40 -6.66 -16.45 -6.44
N TYR A 41 -6.30 -16.44 -5.16
CA TYR A 41 -5.01 -15.96 -4.65
C TYR A 41 -3.99 -17.10 -4.47
N LYS A 42 -4.38 -18.36 -4.69
CA LYS A 42 -3.51 -19.52 -4.40
C LYS A 42 -2.17 -19.44 -5.11
N ASP A 43 -2.19 -19.04 -6.38
CA ASP A 43 -0.99 -18.93 -7.21
C ASP A 43 -0.08 -17.77 -6.79
N LEU A 44 -0.66 -16.68 -6.28
CA LEU A 44 0.09 -15.60 -5.64
C LEU A 44 0.88 -16.14 -4.44
N GLY A 45 0.21 -16.85 -3.52
CA GLY A 45 0.85 -17.41 -2.32
C GLY A 45 1.95 -18.44 -2.63
N LEU A 46 1.82 -19.17 -3.75
CA LEU A 46 2.86 -20.09 -4.24
C LEU A 46 4.04 -19.37 -4.90
N SER A 47 3.83 -18.17 -5.44
CA SER A 47 4.87 -17.38 -6.11
C SER A 47 5.69 -16.50 -5.14
N LEU A 48 5.21 -16.35 -3.91
CA LEU A 48 5.91 -15.61 -2.86
C LEU A 48 7.13 -16.37 -2.35
N SER A 49 8.17 -15.63 -1.98
CA SER A 49 9.30 -16.19 -1.24
C SER A 49 8.84 -16.70 0.13
N LYS A 50 9.60 -17.62 0.71
CA LYS A 50 9.29 -18.17 2.05
C LYS A 50 9.20 -17.05 3.09
N ASN A 51 10.12 -16.09 3.08
CA ASN A 51 10.13 -14.98 4.03
C ASN A 51 8.91 -14.08 3.87
N HIS A 52 8.55 -13.70 2.64
CA HIS A 52 7.37 -12.86 2.40
C HIS A 52 6.08 -13.56 2.79
N ARG A 53 5.98 -14.87 2.56
CA ARG A 53 4.82 -15.68 2.95
C ARG A 53 4.72 -15.84 4.46
N ASP A 54 5.83 -16.15 5.13
CA ASP A 54 5.87 -16.32 6.58
C ASP A 54 5.54 -14.99 7.30
N ALA A 55 6.06 -13.86 6.80
CA ALA A 55 5.71 -12.52 7.31
C ALA A 55 4.21 -12.19 7.10
N ALA A 56 3.64 -12.56 5.95
CA ALA A 56 2.24 -12.32 5.66
C ALA A 56 1.27 -13.24 6.42
N GLU A 57 1.69 -14.44 6.80
CA GLU A 57 0.83 -15.43 7.47
C GLU A 57 0.95 -15.43 8.99
N HIS A 58 2.14 -15.15 9.52
CA HIS A 58 2.46 -15.26 10.94
C HIS A 58 3.08 -13.98 11.51
N GLY A 59 3.39 -13.01 10.64
CA GLY A 59 4.00 -11.75 11.03
C GLY A 59 2.98 -10.68 11.43
N THR A 60 3.53 -9.50 11.71
CA THR A 60 2.77 -8.31 12.11
C THR A 60 1.85 -7.77 11.01
N GLU A 61 2.12 -8.12 9.75
CA GLU A 61 1.38 -7.74 8.56
C GLU A 61 0.01 -8.42 8.54
N HIS A 62 -0.06 -9.69 8.96
CA HIS A 62 -1.33 -10.40 9.17
C HIS A 62 -2.19 -9.69 10.23
N VAL A 63 -1.59 -9.44 11.40
CA VAL A 63 -2.25 -8.76 12.52
C VAL A 63 -2.73 -7.37 12.08
N PHE A 64 -1.90 -6.64 11.34
CA PHE A 64 -2.24 -5.32 10.85
C PHE A 64 -3.40 -5.35 9.85
N ALA A 65 -3.40 -6.29 8.89
CA ALA A 65 -4.49 -6.50 7.95
C ALA A 65 -5.83 -6.75 8.66
N ARG A 66 -5.83 -7.55 9.74
CA ARG A 66 -7.03 -7.79 10.55
C ARG A 66 -7.47 -6.58 11.35
N LYS A 67 -6.54 -5.84 11.97
CA LYS A 67 -6.82 -4.58 12.66
C LYS A 67 -7.50 -3.58 11.72
N LEU A 68 -6.97 -3.44 10.51
CA LEU A 68 -7.56 -2.60 9.47
C LEU A 68 -8.94 -3.09 9.03
N ALA A 69 -9.10 -4.40 8.79
CA ALA A 69 -10.40 -4.96 8.43
C ALA A 69 -11.46 -4.73 9.52
N ALA A 70 -11.09 -4.82 10.79
CA ALA A 70 -11.98 -4.50 11.90
C ALA A 70 -12.32 -3.00 11.97
N LEU A 71 -11.34 -2.13 11.74
CA LEU A 71 -11.51 -0.67 11.80
C LEU A 71 -12.41 -0.13 10.66
N PHE A 72 -12.24 -0.66 9.45
CA PHE A 72 -12.96 -0.21 8.25
C PHE A 72 -14.14 -1.10 7.85
N GLY A 73 -14.33 -2.26 8.49
CA GLY A 73 -15.33 -3.26 8.10
C GLY A 73 -16.74 -2.73 7.87
N GLN A 74 -17.19 -1.78 8.68
CA GLN A 74 -18.55 -1.18 8.59
C GLN A 74 -18.74 -0.26 7.37
N VAL A 75 -17.66 0.26 6.77
CA VAL A 75 -17.75 1.21 5.65
C VAL A 75 -17.47 0.56 4.29
N ILE A 76 -16.98 -0.69 4.29
CA ILE A 76 -16.64 -1.46 3.09
C ILE A 76 -17.93 -1.98 2.42
N PRO A 77 -18.21 -1.60 1.16
CA PRO A 77 -19.32 -2.17 0.41
C PRO A 77 -19.03 -3.64 0.02
N PRO A 78 -20.06 -4.48 -0.17
CA PRO A 78 -19.86 -5.84 -0.66
C PRO A 78 -19.39 -5.81 -2.13
N THR A 79 -18.19 -6.33 -2.38
CA THR A 79 -17.58 -6.38 -3.73
C THR A 79 -16.94 -7.73 -4.04
N PRO A 80 -17.73 -8.82 -4.10
CA PRO A 80 -17.20 -10.17 -4.29
C PRO A 80 -16.59 -10.38 -5.68
N ASN A 81 -17.11 -9.73 -6.73
CA ASN A 81 -16.63 -9.91 -8.10
C ASN A 81 -15.25 -9.26 -8.27
N LEU A 82 -15.08 -8.05 -7.73
CA LEU A 82 -13.80 -7.35 -7.73
C LEU A 82 -12.74 -8.11 -6.93
N ILE A 83 -13.07 -8.59 -5.72
CA ILE A 83 -12.12 -9.36 -4.90
C ILE A 83 -11.63 -10.60 -5.65
N LYS A 84 -12.54 -11.27 -6.37
CA LYS A 84 -12.24 -12.43 -7.21
C LYS A 84 -11.32 -12.06 -8.38
N ALA A 85 -11.71 -11.06 -9.18
CA ALA A 85 -10.94 -10.64 -10.34
C ALA A 85 -9.56 -10.11 -9.98
N TYR A 86 -9.45 -9.35 -8.88
CA TYR A 86 -8.17 -8.88 -8.37
C TYR A 86 -7.26 -10.04 -7.93
N GLY A 87 -7.80 -11.06 -7.27
CA GLY A 87 -7.04 -12.26 -6.90
C GLY A 87 -6.47 -12.97 -8.12
N LEU A 88 -7.30 -13.18 -9.16
CA LEU A 88 -6.86 -13.77 -10.42
C LEU A 88 -5.77 -12.93 -11.09
N ARG A 89 -5.93 -11.60 -11.10
CA ARG A 89 -4.93 -10.69 -11.67
C ARG A 89 -3.61 -10.74 -10.90
N ALA A 90 -3.66 -10.67 -9.58
CA ALA A 90 -2.47 -10.70 -8.74
C ALA A 90 -1.72 -12.03 -8.90
N SER A 91 -2.45 -13.15 -8.92
CA SER A 91 -1.91 -14.48 -9.21
C SER A 91 -1.26 -14.57 -10.59
N GLU A 92 -1.88 -14.00 -11.63
CA GLU A 92 -1.31 -13.96 -12.98
C GLU A 92 0.00 -13.14 -13.04
N ILE A 93 0.00 -11.94 -12.46
CA ILE A 93 1.17 -11.06 -12.41
C ILE A 93 2.31 -11.73 -11.64
N ALA A 94 2.01 -12.32 -10.48
CA ALA A 94 3.01 -12.98 -9.66
C ALA A 94 3.66 -14.16 -10.39
N LYS A 95 2.86 -15.00 -11.06
CA LYS A 95 3.36 -16.08 -11.92
C LYS A 95 4.27 -15.57 -13.04
N ALA A 96 3.85 -14.50 -13.73
CA ALA A 96 4.65 -13.91 -14.79
C ALA A 96 6.00 -13.40 -14.25
N SER A 97 6.00 -12.71 -13.12
CA SER A 97 7.22 -12.17 -12.49
C SER A 97 8.17 -13.27 -11.99
N ALA A 98 7.64 -14.36 -11.41
CA ALA A 98 8.44 -15.49 -10.95
C ALA A 98 9.16 -16.20 -12.10
N ASN A 99 8.49 -16.33 -13.25
CA ASN A 99 9.08 -16.93 -14.45
C ASN A 99 10.24 -16.09 -15.01
N THR A 100 10.11 -14.75 -15.00
CA THR A 100 11.18 -13.84 -15.41
C THR A 100 12.38 -13.90 -14.46
N ASN A 101 12.14 -14.01 -13.14
CA ASN A 101 13.19 -14.05 -12.13
C ASN A 101 13.96 -15.38 -12.09
N ASN A 102 13.33 -16.51 -12.43
CA ASN A 102 13.98 -17.83 -12.47
C ASN A 102 15.18 -17.90 -13.44
N SER A 103 15.19 -17.09 -14.50
CA SER A 103 16.32 -16.94 -15.42
C SER A 103 17.56 -16.32 -14.75
N SER A 104 17.35 -15.55 -13.68
CA SER A 104 18.38 -14.83 -12.90
C SER A 104 18.68 -15.47 -11.53
N ALA A 105 17.95 -16.53 -11.15
CA ALA A 105 18.00 -17.17 -9.84
C ALA A 105 19.37 -17.79 -9.46
N ARG A 106 20.28 -17.99 -10.42
CA ARG A 106 21.67 -18.39 -10.12
C ARG A 106 22.53 -17.26 -9.51
N SER A 107 22.07 -16.01 -9.55
CA SER A 107 22.89 -14.85 -9.16
C SER A 107 22.66 -14.31 -7.74
N TYR A 108 21.58 -14.70 -7.05
CA TYR A 108 21.16 -14.02 -5.81
C TYR A 108 21.73 -14.61 -4.49
N GLY A 109 22.52 -15.68 -4.57
CA GLY A 109 23.28 -16.21 -3.41
C GLY A 109 22.46 -16.34 -2.12
N ILE A 110 22.94 -15.71 -1.05
CA ILE A 110 22.34 -15.71 0.30
C ILE A 110 20.98 -14.99 0.41
N PHE A 111 20.60 -14.18 -0.59
CA PHE A 111 19.37 -13.38 -0.56
C PHE A 111 18.22 -14.04 -1.33
N LYS A 112 18.40 -15.26 -1.85
CA LYS A 112 17.39 -15.97 -2.64
C LYS A 112 16.02 -16.02 -1.97
N ASP A 113 15.97 -16.18 -0.66
CA ASP A 113 14.72 -16.25 0.11
C ASP A 113 14.05 -14.87 0.33
N CYS A 114 14.74 -13.78 0.01
CA CYS A 114 14.24 -12.41 0.01
C CYS A 114 13.98 -11.87 -1.40
N THR A 115 14.19 -12.68 -2.44
CA THR A 115 13.95 -12.26 -3.83
C THR A 115 12.57 -12.67 -4.32
N GLY A 116 11.90 -11.75 -5.00
CA GLY A 116 10.56 -11.97 -5.56
C GLY A 116 9.73 -10.70 -5.52
N PRO A 117 8.52 -10.72 -6.11
CA PRO A 117 7.57 -9.63 -5.93
C PRO A 117 7.18 -9.52 -4.44
N ASP A 118 7.26 -8.33 -3.87
CA ASP A 118 6.67 -8.08 -2.55
C ASP A 118 5.15 -7.95 -2.73
N ALA A 119 4.45 -9.04 -2.44
CA ALA A 119 3.01 -9.09 -2.30
C ALA A 119 2.59 -9.48 -0.88
N THR A 120 3.43 -9.16 0.11
CA THR A 120 3.19 -9.50 1.52
C THR A 120 1.86 -8.91 2.01
N SER A 121 1.57 -7.65 1.69
CA SER A 121 0.30 -7.00 2.05
C SER A 121 -0.93 -7.67 1.40
N ILE A 122 -0.81 -8.16 0.16
CA ILE A 122 -1.90 -8.88 -0.53
C ILE A 122 -2.16 -10.23 0.15
N TRP A 123 -1.09 -10.99 0.42
CA TRP A 123 -1.24 -12.32 1.02
C TRP A 123 -1.71 -12.24 2.48
N ALA A 124 -1.23 -11.26 3.23
CA ALA A 124 -1.72 -10.95 4.57
C ALA A 124 -3.21 -10.60 4.54
N ALA A 125 -3.64 -9.79 3.57
CA ALA A 125 -5.06 -9.49 3.37
C ALA A 125 -5.88 -10.73 3.00
N ALA A 126 -5.42 -11.55 2.05
CA ALA A 126 -6.11 -12.74 1.60
C ALA A 126 -6.35 -13.75 2.73
N THR A 127 -5.38 -13.90 3.64
CA THR A 127 -5.47 -14.76 4.83
C THR A 127 -6.21 -14.12 6.00
N SER A 128 -6.58 -12.84 5.88
CA SER A 128 -7.33 -12.07 6.88
C SER A 128 -8.80 -11.86 6.52
N GLY A 129 -9.20 -12.19 5.29
CA GLY A 129 -10.57 -12.13 4.81
C GLY A 129 -10.90 -10.97 3.86
N PRO A 130 -12.12 -10.92 3.30
CA PRO A 130 -12.48 -10.01 2.20
C PRO A 130 -12.40 -8.53 2.57
N GLY A 131 -12.68 -8.17 3.83
CA GLY A 131 -12.53 -6.80 4.30
C GLY A 131 -11.06 -6.33 4.26
N ALA A 132 -10.12 -7.19 4.63
CA ALA A 132 -8.69 -6.87 4.57
C ALA A 132 -8.22 -6.69 3.12
N ILE A 133 -8.74 -7.50 2.18
CA ILE A 133 -8.46 -7.36 0.74
C ILE A 133 -8.93 -5.99 0.25
N ALA A 134 -10.16 -5.59 0.60
CA ALA A 134 -10.66 -4.27 0.22
C ALA A 134 -9.76 -3.14 0.77
N VAL A 135 -9.24 -3.28 1.99
CA VAL A 135 -8.32 -2.28 2.55
C VAL A 135 -6.94 -2.30 1.85
N HIS A 136 -6.45 -3.46 1.42
CA HIS A 136 -5.28 -3.53 0.55
C HIS A 136 -5.52 -2.78 -0.78
N LEU A 137 -6.71 -2.89 -1.36
CA LEU A 137 -7.07 -2.14 -2.57
C LEU A 137 -7.03 -0.62 -2.35
N LEU A 138 -7.40 -0.14 -1.15
CA LEU A 138 -7.20 1.26 -0.75
C LEU A 138 -5.71 1.62 -0.67
N ALA A 139 -4.88 0.74 -0.09
CA ALA A 139 -3.44 0.97 -0.02
C ALA A 139 -2.83 1.14 -1.41
N CYS A 140 -3.26 0.34 -2.40
CA CYS A 140 -2.86 0.51 -3.80
C CYS A 140 -3.28 1.88 -4.36
N MET A 141 -4.50 2.36 -4.10
CA MET A 141 -4.94 3.68 -4.56
C MET A 141 -4.10 4.81 -3.95
N LEU A 142 -3.82 4.74 -2.65
CA LEU A 142 -3.02 5.75 -1.95
C LEU A 142 -1.56 5.73 -2.40
N ALA A 143 -0.94 4.55 -2.51
CA ALA A 143 0.44 4.39 -2.95
C ALA A 143 0.65 4.87 -4.39
N ARG A 144 -0.37 4.77 -5.25
CA ARG A 144 -0.32 5.31 -6.61
C ARG A 144 -0.50 6.82 -6.65
N ALA A 145 -1.42 7.36 -5.85
CA ALA A 145 -1.76 8.78 -5.89
C ALA A 145 -0.72 9.66 -5.17
N TRP A 146 -0.05 9.14 -4.14
CA TRP A 146 0.76 9.95 -3.23
C TRP A 146 2.17 9.37 -3.03
N PRO A 147 3.18 10.24 -2.83
CA PRO A 147 4.48 9.83 -2.31
C PRO A 147 4.34 9.15 -0.93
N SER A 148 5.35 8.36 -0.55
CA SER A 148 5.25 7.45 0.60
C SER A 148 4.96 8.18 1.92
N ASP A 149 5.60 9.33 2.14
CA ASP A 149 5.41 10.15 3.34
C ASP A 149 3.99 10.73 3.46
N ARG A 150 3.42 11.20 2.34
CA ARG A 150 2.05 11.71 2.30
C ARG A 150 1.02 10.58 2.42
N ALA A 151 1.28 9.44 1.79
CA ALA A 151 0.42 8.27 1.92
C ALA A 151 0.35 7.77 3.36
N GLU A 152 1.48 7.73 4.07
CA GLU A 152 1.53 7.41 5.51
C GLU A 152 0.75 8.43 6.36
N ALA A 153 0.91 9.74 6.09
CA ALA A 153 0.15 10.78 6.78
C ALA A 153 -1.37 10.68 6.53
N ILE A 154 -1.78 10.32 5.30
CA ILE A 154 -3.18 10.05 4.98
C ILE A 154 -3.69 8.85 5.78
N TRP A 155 -2.90 7.76 5.87
CA TRP A 155 -3.25 6.60 6.68
C TRP A 155 -3.45 6.96 8.15
N ASP A 156 -2.54 7.74 8.74
CA ASP A 156 -2.66 8.22 10.12
C ASP A 156 -3.98 8.99 10.32
N GLU A 157 -4.29 9.92 9.42
CA GLU A 157 -5.51 10.73 9.50
C GLU A 157 -6.79 9.90 9.40
N ILE A 158 -6.86 8.96 8.44
CA ILE A 158 -8.06 8.14 8.25
C ILE A 158 -8.23 7.09 9.35
N ILE A 159 -7.13 6.55 9.89
CA ILE A 159 -7.17 5.61 11.01
C ILE A 159 -7.64 6.33 12.27
N GLN A 160 -7.10 7.51 12.54
CA GLN A 160 -7.48 8.33 13.69
C GLN A 160 -8.96 8.73 13.61
N ALA A 161 -9.42 9.24 12.45
CA ALA A 161 -10.81 9.59 12.23
C ALA A 161 -11.76 8.38 12.45
N ARG A 162 -11.38 7.18 12.00
CA ARG A 162 -12.16 5.96 12.27
C ARG A 162 -12.19 5.55 13.73
N LYS A 163 -11.06 5.68 14.45
CA LYS A 163 -11.00 5.40 15.89
C LYS A 163 -11.91 6.35 16.65
N GLU A 164 -11.96 7.61 16.24
CA GLU A 164 -12.86 8.63 16.80
C GLU A 164 -14.32 8.33 16.48
N GLU A 165 -14.69 8.00 15.23
CA GLU A 165 -16.08 7.65 14.89
C GLU A 165 -16.63 6.44 15.66
N LEU A 166 -15.77 5.48 16.00
CA LEU A 166 -16.12 4.25 16.70
C LEU A 166 -16.05 4.36 18.23
N LEU A 167 -16.11 5.60 18.77
CA LEU A 167 -16.04 5.98 20.19
C LEU A 167 -16.25 4.79 21.14
N THR A 168 -15.16 4.38 21.80
CA THR A 168 -15.06 3.53 23.01
C THR A 168 -14.84 2.01 22.91
N LEU A 169 -15.10 1.30 21.80
CA LEU A 169 -14.83 -0.16 21.74
C LEU A 169 -13.57 -0.56 20.94
N ILE A 170 -13.15 0.27 19.98
CA ILE A 170 -12.02 -0.01 19.07
C ILE A 170 -10.77 0.82 19.42
N THR A 171 -10.85 1.69 20.43
CA THR A 171 -9.72 2.49 20.94
C THR A 171 -8.54 1.65 21.46
N ARG A 172 -8.75 0.35 21.70
CA ARG A 172 -7.69 -0.62 22.06
C ARG A 172 -6.90 -1.16 20.87
N ILE A 173 -7.29 -0.84 19.64
CA ILE A 173 -6.53 -1.23 18.46
C ILE A 173 -5.33 -0.29 18.34
N ASP A 174 -4.22 -0.71 18.95
CA ASP A 174 -2.94 -0.05 18.76
C ASP A 174 -2.39 -0.39 17.39
N ILE A 175 -2.15 0.65 16.59
CA ILE A 175 -1.52 0.57 15.28
C ILE A 175 -0.27 1.41 15.39
N ASP A 176 0.88 0.79 15.16
CA ASP A 176 2.15 1.49 15.14
C ASP A 176 2.44 2.07 13.75
N ARG A 177 3.17 3.18 13.72
CA ARG A 177 3.54 3.86 12.47
C ARG A 177 4.39 2.97 11.57
N ASP A 178 5.23 2.13 12.15
CA ASP A 178 6.02 1.16 11.39
C ASP A 178 5.13 0.15 10.64
N GLN A 179 3.98 -0.25 11.21
CA GLN A 179 3.03 -1.13 10.54
C GLN A 179 2.40 -0.45 9.32
N ILE A 180 2.06 0.84 9.44
CA ILE A 180 1.53 1.66 8.33
C ILE A 180 2.58 1.78 7.23
N SER A 181 3.82 2.10 7.60
CA SER A 181 4.92 2.26 6.64
C SER A 181 5.20 0.97 5.88
N ARG A 182 5.29 -0.19 6.56
CA ARG A 182 5.50 -1.49 5.91
C ARG A 182 4.34 -1.91 5.02
N TRP A 183 3.10 -1.67 5.44
CA TRP A 183 1.93 -1.95 4.62
C TRP A 183 1.92 -1.11 3.33
N ASN A 184 2.19 0.18 3.45
CA ASN A 184 2.27 1.09 2.32
C ASN A 184 3.45 0.76 1.39
N ALA A 185 4.62 0.41 1.96
CA ALA A 185 5.79 -0.01 1.21
C ALA A 185 5.53 -1.29 0.40
N SER A 186 4.90 -2.31 1.00
CA SER A 186 4.53 -3.54 0.31
C SER A 186 3.52 -3.28 -0.81
N ALA A 187 2.50 -2.43 -0.59
CA ALA A 187 1.56 -2.06 -1.64
C ALA A 187 2.26 -1.32 -2.80
N LYS A 188 3.20 -0.44 -2.51
CA LYS A 188 3.97 0.30 -3.51
C LYS A 188 4.91 -0.62 -4.32
N ALA A 189 5.64 -1.49 -3.64
CA ALA A 189 6.50 -2.48 -4.28
C ALA A 189 5.69 -3.43 -5.19
N TRP A 190 4.49 -3.83 -4.77
CA TRP A 190 3.56 -4.57 -5.61
C TRP A 190 3.17 -3.80 -6.88
N LEU A 191 2.80 -2.52 -6.76
CA LEU A 191 2.42 -1.70 -7.91
C LEU A 191 3.55 -1.59 -8.94
N GLU A 192 4.80 -1.49 -8.52
CA GLU A 192 5.96 -1.44 -9.43
C GLU A 192 6.10 -2.72 -10.27
N VAL A 193 5.93 -3.89 -9.63
CA VAL A 193 5.92 -5.19 -10.31
C VAL A 193 4.74 -5.28 -11.28
N ALA A 194 3.56 -4.90 -10.81
CA ALA A 194 2.33 -5.00 -11.59
C ALA A 194 2.31 -4.02 -12.78
N ASP A 195 2.83 -2.81 -12.61
CA ASP A 195 3.01 -1.83 -13.67
C ASP A 195 4.01 -2.32 -14.72
N SER A 196 5.09 -2.97 -14.28
CA SER A 196 6.05 -3.58 -15.20
C SER A 196 5.41 -4.72 -16.01
N ALA A 197 4.60 -5.57 -15.36
CA ALA A 197 3.93 -6.70 -16.01
C ALA A 197 2.78 -6.27 -16.96
N LYS A 198 2.11 -5.15 -16.68
CA LYS A 198 0.96 -4.63 -17.45
C LYS A 198 1.22 -3.30 -18.12
N LYS A 199 2.51 -3.00 -18.39
CA LYS A 199 2.97 -1.71 -18.91
C LYS A 199 2.19 -1.22 -20.13
N ARG A 200 1.93 -2.12 -21.09
CA ARG A 200 1.20 -1.77 -22.31
C ARG A 200 -0.21 -1.27 -22.00
N GLN A 201 -0.99 -2.04 -21.25
CA GLN A 201 -2.36 -1.68 -20.90
C GLN A 201 -2.40 -0.43 -20.02
N GLN A 202 -1.44 -0.29 -19.10
CA GLN A 202 -1.29 0.89 -18.26
C GLN A 202 -1.07 2.15 -19.09
N THR A 203 -0.11 2.13 -20.02
CA THR A 203 0.17 3.26 -20.93
C THR A 203 -1.04 3.56 -21.82
N GLN A 204 -1.72 2.53 -22.34
CA GLN A 204 -2.93 2.75 -23.14
C GLN A 204 -4.02 3.44 -22.33
N LEU A 205 -4.33 2.96 -21.13
CA LEU A 205 -5.34 3.58 -20.26
C LEU A 205 -4.94 5.02 -19.88
N GLU A 206 -3.66 5.29 -19.64
CA GLU A 206 -3.15 6.64 -19.36
C GLU A 206 -3.36 7.60 -20.53
N LEU A 207 -3.06 7.16 -21.76
CA LEU A 207 -3.27 7.98 -22.96
C LEU A 207 -4.76 8.31 -23.18
N LEU A 208 -5.66 7.40 -22.80
CA LEU A 208 -7.11 7.61 -22.93
C LEU A 208 -7.66 8.61 -21.91
N VAL A 209 -7.09 8.62 -20.72
CA VAL A 209 -7.52 9.46 -19.60
C VAL A 209 -6.78 10.79 -19.60
N GLY A 210 -5.65 10.91 -20.31
CA GLY A 210 -4.81 12.11 -20.43
C GLY A 210 -5.54 13.44 -20.56
N ASN A 211 -6.68 13.45 -21.25
CA ASN A 211 -7.40 14.66 -21.63
C ASN A 211 -8.76 14.82 -20.94
N THR A 212 -9.11 14.01 -19.93
CA THR A 212 -10.47 14.03 -19.35
C THR A 212 -10.63 14.99 -18.17
N GLY A 213 -9.55 15.38 -17.49
CA GLY A 213 -9.57 16.37 -16.41
C GLY A 213 -10.49 16.00 -15.24
N LEU A 214 -10.65 14.70 -14.94
CA LEU A 214 -11.63 14.25 -13.96
C LEU A 214 -11.15 14.52 -12.52
N PRO A 215 -11.94 15.22 -11.68
CA PRO A 215 -11.64 15.36 -10.28
C PRO A 215 -11.92 14.05 -9.52
N ILE A 216 -11.14 13.79 -8.48
CA ILE A 216 -11.41 12.75 -7.48
C ILE A 216 -12.05 13.41 -6.26
N SER A 217 -13.29 13.04 -5.93
CA SER A 217 -14.03 13.41 -4.71
C SER A 217 -14.03 14.92 -4.38
N GLY A 218 -15.14 15.62 -4.62
CA GLY A 218 -15.32 17.03 -4.24
C GLY A 218 -15.64 17.31 -2.75
N SER A 219 -15.43 16.33 -1.85
CA SER A 219 -15.86 16.44 -0.46
C SER A 219 -14.85 17.15 0.43
N SER A 220 -15.32 18.01 1.34
CA SER A 220 -14.46 18.60 2.37
C SER A 220 -13.96 17.54 3.37
N GLY A 221 -12.65 17.55 3.65
CA GLY A 221 -11.95 16.69 4.62
C GLY A 221 -11.29 15.45 4.01
N THR A 222 -10.07 15.11 4.47
CA THR A 222 -9.28 13.98 3.94
C THR A 222 -9.99 12.65 4.11
N TYR A 223 -10.45 12.35 5.34
CA TYR A 223 -11.14 11.11 5.64
C TYR A 223 -12.34 10.87 4.72
N ARG A 224 -13.23 11.86 4.60
CA ARG A 224 -14.43 11.74 3.75
C ARG A 224 -14.07 11.61 2.27
N SER A 225 -13.08 12.34 1.79
CA SER A 225 -12.61 12.27 0.40
C SER A 225 -12.03 10.90 0.06
N VAL A 226 -11.18 10.35 0.94
CA VAL A 226 -10.58 9.00 0.79
C VAL A 226 -11.61 7.90 0.87
N ILE A 227 -12.47 7.90 1.88
CA ILE A 227 -13.50 6.86 2.02
C ILE A 227 -14.50 6.91 0.87
N ASN A 228 -14.93 8.10 0.42
CA ASN A 228 -15.86 8.20 -0.71
C ASN A 228 -15.21 7.74 -2.03
N ALA A 229 -13.98 8.18 -2.32
CA ALA A 229 -13.26 7.76 -3.52
C ALA A 229 -13.09 6.23 -3.55
N TRP A 230 -12.65 5.66 -2.43
CA TRP A 230 -12.44 4.22 -2.30
C TRP A 230 -13.73 3.43 -2.44
N LYS A 231 -14.80 3.80 -1.74
CA LYS A 231 -16.11 3.12 -1.85
C LYS A 231 -16.68 3.20 -3.26
N LEU A 232 -16.60 4.36 -3.89
CA LEU A 232 -17.05 4.57 -5.26
C LEU A 232 -16.29 3.66 -6.23
N ALA A 233 -14.96 3.66 -6.15
CA ALA A 233 -14.11 2.81 -6.98
C ALA A 233 -14.43 1.32 -6.77
N LEU A 234 -14.55 0.87 -5.52
CA LEU A 234 -14.90 -0.51 -5.18
C LEU A 234 -16.22 -0.92 -5.85
N GLN A 235 -17.28 -0.14 -5.65
CA GLN A 235 -18.62 -0.46 -6.17
C GLN A 235 -18.69 -0.45 -7.69
N ILE A 236 -18.11 0.56 -8.33
CA ILE A 236 -18.20 0.73 -9.79
C ILE A 236 -17.37 -0.35 -10.48
N VAL A 237 -16.17 -0.64 -10.00
CA VAL A 237 -15.34 -1.68 -10.62
C VAL A 237 -15.91 -3.08 -10.35
N ASP A 238 -16.54 -3.35 -9.19
CA ASP A 238 -17.24 -4.62 -8.96
C ASP A 238 -18.35 -4.87 -9.99
N LYS A 239 -19.19 -3.86 -10.23
CA LYS A 239 -20.23 -3.91 -11.27
C LYS A 239 -19.64 -4.09 -12.67
N LEU A 240 -18.53 -3.42 -12.95
CA LEU A 240 -17.84 -3.54 -14.22
C LEU A 240 -17.30 -4.96 -14.45
N VAL A 241 -16.72 -5.58 -13.43
CA VAL A 241 -16.29 -6.99 -13.47
C VAL A 241 -17.49 -7.92 -13.67
N ALA A 242 -18.64 -7.60 -13.07
CA ALA A 242 -19.91 -8.31 -13.31
C ALA A 242 -20.48 -8.10 -14.74
N GLY A 243 -19.85 -7.24 -15.55
CA GLY A 243 -20.22 -6.99 -16.94
C GLY A 243 -21.25 -5.91 -17.14
N GLU A 244 -21.54 -5.11 -16.11
CA GLU A 244 -22.42 -3.94 -16.19
C GLU A 244 -21.63 -2.73 -16.73
N PRO A 245 -22.03 -2.15 -17.88
CA PRO A 245 -21.41 -0.93 -18.39
C PRO A 245 -21.54 0.23 -17.41
N GLN A 246 -20.50 1.07 -17.31
CA GLN A 246 -20.48 2.20 -16.36
C GLN A 246 -20.17 3.51 -17.08
N SER A 247 -20.83 4.59 -16.67
CA SER A 247 -20.49 5.96 -17.06
C SER A 247 -19.68 6.62 -15.95
N ILE A 248 -18.45 7.00 -16.23
CA ILE A 248 -17.50 7.50 -15.23
C ILE A 248 -17.44 9.03 -15.32
N GLN A 249 -17.73 9.67 -14.19
CA GLN A 249 -17.65 11.12 -13.99
C GLN A 249 -16.67 11.52 -12.88
N ASP A 250 -16.27 10.56 -12.05
CA ASP A 250 -15.33 10.77 -10.94
C ASP A 250 -14.04 9.98 -11.21
N GLY A 251 -12.90 10.65 -11.06
CA GLY A 251 -11.59 10.09 -11.31
C GLY A 251 -11.21 8.92 -10.40
N ALA A 252 -11.91 8.72 -9.27
CA ALA A 252 -11.62 7.68 -8.30
C ALA A 252 -11.70 6.28 -8.94
N VAL A 253 -12.64 6.08 -9.86
CA VAL A 253 -12.81 4.82 -10.59
C VAL A 253 -11.59 4.54 -11.46
N ILE A 254 -11.08 5.55 -12.16
CA ILE A 254 -9.89 5.42 -12.99
C ILE A 254 -8.66 5.14 -12.14
N LEU A 255 -8.52 5.84 -11.01
CA LEU A 255 -7.46 5.55 -10.04
C LEU A 255 -7.55 4.10 -9.54
N GLY A 256 -8.74 3.60 -9.23
CA GLY A 256 -8.97 2.21 -8.85
C GLY A 256 -8.55 1.23 -9.96
N LEU A 257 -9.04 1.41 -11.18
CA LEU A 257 -8.69 0.57 -12.33
C LEU A 257 -7.18 0.49 -12.57
N LYS A 258 -6.50 1.65 -12.54
CA LYS A 258 -5.02 1.73 -12.65
C LYS A 258 -4.31 1.06 -11.48
N SER A 259 -4.85 1.17 -10.27
CA SER A 259 -4.23 0.62 -9.06
C SER A 259 -4.43 -0.87 -8.90
N TRP A 260 -5.46 -1.43 -9.52
CA TRP A 260 -5.82 -2.85 -9.42
C TRP A 260 -5.54 -3.62 -10.71
N HIS A 261 -4.98 -2.95 -11.71
CA HIS A 261 -4.56 -3.50 -13.01
C HIS A 261 -5.70 -4.21 -13.74
N LEU A 262 -6.87 -3.56 -13.74
CA LEU A 262 -8.06 -3.97 -14.48
C LEU A 262 -8.31 -2.97 -15.61
N PHE A 263 -8.42 -3.46 -16.84
CA PHE A 263 -8.37 -2.64 -18.05
C PHE A 263 -9.62 -2.85 -18.91
N PRO A 264 -10.76 -2.25 -18.54
CA PRO A 264 -11.99 -2.35 -19.34
C PRO A 264 -11.83 -1.71 -20.71
N ASP A 265 -12.66 -2.13 -21.64
CA ASP A 265 -12.77 -1.38 -22.90
C ASP A 265 -13.37 0.01 -22.62
N VAL A 266 -12.97 1.01 -23.40
CA VAL A 266 -13.28 2.42 -23.16
C VAL A 266 -13.98 3.05 -24.35
N PHE A 267 -15.05 3.79 -24.08
CA PHE A 267 -15.61 4.81 -24.95
C PHE A 267 -15.20 6.18 -24.44
N ALA A 268 -14.26 6.82 -25.11
CA ALA A 268 -13.81 8.18 -24.78
C ALA A 268 -14.52 9.18 -25.70
N LEU A 269 -15.51 9.89 -25.17
CA LEU A 269 -16.31 10.87 -25.93
C LEU A 269 -15.45 12.00 -26.54
N SER A 270 -14.29 12.31 -25.94
CA SER A 270 -13.33 13.29 -26.43
C SER A 270 -12.44 12.79 -27.58
N ALA A 271 -12.25 11.47 -27.71
CA ALA A 271 -11.31 10.87 -28.67
C ALA A 271 -12.00 10.28 -29.92
N GLY A 272 -13.34 10.25 -29.96
CA GLY A 272 -14.14 9.75 -31.08
C GLY A 272 -15.29 8.83 -30.63
N GLN A 273 -16.11 8.37 -31.58
CA GLN A 273 -17.18 7.38 -31.31
C GLN A 273 -16.67 5.93 -31.25
N ASP A 274 -15.38 5.70 -31.51
CA ASP A 274 -14.84 4.36 -31.61
C ASP A 274 -14.54 3.75 -30.25
N LYS A 275 -15.01 2.50 -30.07
CA LYS A 275 -14.72 1.67 -28.90
C LYS A 275 -13.24 1.31 -28.90
N ILE A 276 -12.50 1.78 -27.90
CA ILE A 276 -11.09 1.42 -27.73
C ILE A 276 -11.01 0.17 -26.88
N LYS A 277 -10.50 -0.92 -27.48
CA LYS A 277 -10.43 -2.23 -26.84
C LYS A 277 -9.10 -2.40 -26.12
N LEU A 278 -9.14 -2.58 -24.79
CA LEU A 278 -7.96 -2.89 -23.98
C LEU A 278 -7.76 -4.41 -23.84
N HIS A 279 -8.76 -5.21 -24.21
CA HIS A 279 -8.67 -6.68 -24.29
C HIS A 279 -8.23 -7.36 -23.00
N ASP A 280 -8.76 -6.91 -21.86
CA ASP A 280 -8.54 -7.56 -20.59
C ASP A 280 -9.36 -8.87 -20.49
N PRO A 281 -8.72 -10.04 -20.32
CA PRO A 281 -9.44 -11.32 -20.21
C PRO A 281 -10.25 -11.47 -18.92
N LEU A 282 -9.99 -10.67 -17.89
CA LEU A 282 -10.70 -10.72 -16.61
C LEU A 282 -12.01 -9.92 -16.64
N LEU A 283 -12.24 -9.17 -17.71
CA LEU A 283 -13.44 -8.35 -17.90
C LEU A 283 -14.24 -8.90 -19.09
N PRO A 284 -15.55 -9.10 -18.96
CA PRO A 284 -16.38 -9.51 -20.09
C PRO A 284 -16.42 -8.39 -21.13
N GLN A 285 -16.69 -8.72 -22.40
CA GLN A 285 -16.73 -7.72 -23.48
C GLN A 285 -17.83 -6.66 -23.31
N SER A 286 -18.83 -6.94 -22.47
CA SER A 286 -19.88 -6.01 -22.06
C SER A 286 -19.42 -4.99 -21.02
N ALA A 287 -18.30 -5.25 -20.31
CA ALA A 287 -17.70 -4.35 -19.35
C ALA A 287 -17.02 -3.19 -20.08
N VAL A 288 -17.82 -2.17 -20.40
CA VAL A 288 -17.33 -0.97 -21.10
C VAL A 288 -17.53 0.24 -20.21
N ILE A 289 -16.51 1.08 -20.15
CA ILE A 289 -16.57 2.37 -19.47
C ILE A 289 -16.78 3.50 -20.48
N THR A 290 -17.71 4.40 -20.18
CA THR A 290 -17.87 5.64 -20.93
C THR A 290 -17.25 6.77 -20.12
N LEU A 291 -16.25 7.45 -20.67
CA LEU A 291 -15.61 8.59 -20.02
C LEU A 291 -16.38 9.86 -20.33
N GLY A 292 -16.92 10.50 -19.29
CA GLY A 292 -17.43 11.86 -19.39
C GLY A 292 -16.28 12.85 -19.59
N VAL A 293 -16.48 13.86 -20.43
CA VAL A 293 -15.56 15.00 -20.55
C VAL A 293 -16.01 16.05 -19.53
N SER A 294 -15.21 16.28 -18.51
CA SER A 294 -15.46 17.38 -17.56
C SER A 294 -14.61 18.57 -17.99
N SER A 295 -15.25 19.63 -18.50
CA SER A 295 -14.57 20.88 -18.83
C SER A 295 -14.18 21.61 -17.54
N CYS A 296 -13.00 21.31 -16.99
CA CYS A 296 -12.39 22.12 -15.93
C CYS A 296 -11.15 22.87 -16.46
N SER A 297 -10.86 23.99 -15.79
CA SER A 297 -10.04 25.14 -16.20
C SER A 297 -8.72 24.84 -16.94
N PRO A 298 -8.26 25.76 -17.81
CA PRO A 298 -7.03 25.60 -18.61
C PRO A 298 -5.73 25.42 -17.80
N ASP A 299 -5.74 25.63 -16.49
CA ASP A 299 -4.55 25.51 -15.63
C ASP A 299 -4.28 24.07 -15.13
N SER A 300 -5.16 23.10 -15.42
CA SER A 300 -4.98 21.69 -15.02
C SER A 300 -4.51 20.82 -16.19
N GLU A 301 -3.21 20.82 -16.48
CA GLU A 301 -2.56 19.94 -17.47
C GLU A 301 -2.45 18.46 -16.99
N GLY A 302 -3.56 17.85 -16.57
CA GLY A 302 -3.56 16.50 -15.98
C GLY A 302 -4.78 15.65 -16.30
N SER A 303 -4.57 14.33 -16.36
CA SER A 303 -5.58 13.30 -16.67
C SER A 303 -6.67 13.20 -15.60
N VAL A 304 -6.26 13.01 -14.35
CA VAL A 304 -7.09 12.88 -13.16
C VAL A 304 -6.36 13.54 -12.01
N PHE A 305 -7.06 14.33 -11.21
CA PHE A 305 -6.47 14.99 -10.05
C PHE A 305 -7.24 14.72 -8.76
N TRP A 306 -6.50 14.57 -7.66
CA TRP A 306 -7.04 14.37 -6.32
C TRP A 306 -6.52 15.45 -5.39
N SER A 307 -7.43 16.22 -4.78
CA SER A 307 -7.08 17.20 -3.75
C SER A 307 -7.49 16.74 -2.35
N LEU A 308 -6.57 16.84 -1.39
CA LEU A 308 -6.79 16.47 0.01
C LEU A 308 -6.25 17.57 0.95
N PRO A 309 -7.03 18.04 1.94
CA PRO A 309 -6.57 18.98 2.95
C PRO A 309 -5.88 18.24 4.10
N LEU A 310 -4.58 17.97 3.99
CA LEU A 310 -3.85 17.13 4.95
C LEU A 310 -3.43 17.93 6.19
N SER A 311 -3.74 17.43 7.39
CA SER A 311 -3.31 18.04 8.65
C SER A 311 -1.98 17.50 9.20
N TYR A 312 -1.56 16.30 8.76
CA TYR A 312 -0.41 15.57 9.34
C TYR A 312 0.89 15.65 8.53
N VAL A 313 0.99 16.51 7.51
CA VAL A 313 2.24 16.69 6.76
C VAL A 313 3.28 17.36 7.68
N LYS A 314 4.50 16.81 7.73
CA LYS A 314 5.59 16.94 8.73
C LYS A 314 5.99 18.34 9.25
N TYR A 315 5.37 19.43 8.81
CA TYR A 315 5.57 20.77 9.34
C TYR A 315 4.27 21.26 9.97
N TYR A 316 4.21 21.27 11.30
CA TYR A 316 3.08 21.73 12.12
C TYR A 316 2.51 23.07 11.60
N GLY A 317 1.28 23.04 11.07
CA GLY A 317 0.59 24.21 10.52
C GLY A 317 -0.85 23.90 10.10
N ASN A 318 -1.56 24.94 9.62
CA ASN A 318 -2.90 24.81 9.04
C ASN A 318 -2.91 23.77 7.91
N PRO A 319 -4.03 23.03 7.70
CA PRO A 319 -4.12 21.98 6.69
C PRO A 319 -3.72 22.52 5.31
N VAL A 320 -2.74 21.89 4.69
CA VAL A 320 -2.23 22.32 3.37
C VAL A 320 -2.99 21.53 2.31
N PRO A 321 -3.70 22.21 1.37
CA PRO A 321 -4.33 21.52 0.25
C PRO A 321 -3.23 20.89 -0.60
N SER A 322 -3.20 19.56 -0.61
CA SER A 322 -2.29 18.79 -1.45
C SER A 322 -3.03 18.37 -2.71
N LEU A 323 -2.43 18.59 -3.87
CA LEU A 323 -2.93 18.13 -5.17
C LEU A 323 -2.04 17.00 -5.68
N ALA A 324 -2.64 15.89 -6.09
CA ALA A 324 -2.00 14.80 -6.79
C ALA A 324 -2.55 14.71 -8.22
N ASN A 325 -1.66 14.66 -9.22
CA ASN A 325 -2.00 14.44 -10.62
C ASN A 325 -1.57 13.03 -11.01
N ILE A 326 -2.48 12.27 -11.63
CA ILE A 326 -2.26 10.85 -11.98
C ILE A 326 -1.76 10.74 -13.43
N GLY A 327 -0.62 11.38 -13.71
CA GLY A 327 0.18 11.27 -14.94
C GLY A 327 1.63 10.87 -14.62
N GLU A 328 2.46 10.62 -15.63
CA GLU A 328 3.83 10.03 -15.60
C GLU A 328 4.90 10.77 -14.73
N SER A 329 4.51 11.56 -13.73
CA SER A 329 5.36 12.54 -13.03
C SER A 329 5.34 12.49 -11.50
N THR A 330 4.98 11.37 -10.86
CA THR A 330 5.19 11.19 -9.41
C THR A 330 6.57 10.59 -9.04
N THR A 331 7.33 10.11 -10.03
CA THR A 331 8.67 9.52 -9.82
C THR A 331 9.83 10.47 -10.08
N ARG A 332 9.57 11.71 -10.51
CA ARG A 332 10.63 12.71 -10.70
C ARG A 332 10.84 13.46 -9.39
N LEU A 333 11.91 13.12 -8.67
CA LEU A 333 12.43 13.98 -7.61
C LEU A 333 12.68 15.37 -8.21
N LEU A 334 12.12 16.40 -7.59
CA LEU A 334 12.50 17.76 -7.93
C LEU A 334 13.98 17.91 -7.58
N LEU A 335 14.73 18.71 -8.36
CA LEU A 335 16.16 18.91 -8.14
C LEU A 335 16.52 19.25 -6.67
N PRO A 336 15.71 20.03 -5.90
CA PRO A 336 15.92 20.23 -4.47
C PRO A 336 15.76 18.97 -3.61
N GLU A 337 14.82 18.08 -3.94
CA GLU A 337 14.60 16.81 -3.23
C GLU A 337 15.74 15.83 -3.53
N PHE A 338 16.23 15.81 -4.78
CA PHE A 338 17.45 15.09 -5.15
C PHE A 338 18.64 15.61 -4.35
N PHE A 339 18.81 16.93 -4.21
CA PHE A 339 19.86 17.49 -3.38
C PHE A 339 19.71 17.09 -1.91
N GLN A 340 18.51 17.03 -1.35
CA GLN A 340 18.31 16.55 0.03
C GLN A 340 18.70 15.08 0.22
N VAL A 341 18.41 14.21 -0.76
CA VAL A 341 18.82 12.80 -0.73
C VAL A 341 20.34 12.67 -0.83
N VAL A 342 20.98 13.45 -1.73
CA VAL A 342 22.44 13.51 -1.85
C VAL A 342 23.09 14.08 -0.58
N LEU A 343 22.50 15.11 0.01
CA LEU A 343 22.99 15.69 1.26
C LEU A 343 22.87 14.68 2.41
N GLY A 344 21.74 13.97 2.49
CA GLY A 344 21.48 12.94 3.49
C GLY A 344 22.43 11.75 3.39
N SER A 345 22.78 11.32 2.17
CA SER A 345 23.75 10.23 1.97
C SER A 345 25.20 10.65 2.23
N VAL A 346 25.55 11.92 1.99
CA VAL A 346 26.86 12.48 2.36
C VAL A 346 26.97 12.63 3.88
N PHE A 347 25.91 13.09 4.55
CA PHE A 347 25.93 13.30 6.00
C PHE A 347 25.68 12.04 6.83
N SER A 348 25.07 10.99 6.27
CA SER A 348 24.94 9.70 6.98
C SER A 348 26.30 9.08 7.28
N GLY A 349 27.28 9.27 6.39
CA GLY A 349 28.67 8.82 6.60
C GLY A 349 29.41 9.61 7.70
N TRP A 350 29.02 10.85 7.99
CA TRP A 350 29.61 11.64 9.08
C TRP A 350 29.12 11.20 10.47
N ALA A 351 27.90 10.68 10.59
CA ALA A 351 27.38 10.13 11.86
C ALA A 351 28.00 8.77 12.23
N GLU A 352 28.54 8.04 11.26
CA GLU A 352 29.37 6.86 11.48
C GLU A 352 30.80 7.27 11.85
N HIS A 353 31.37 8.26 11.16
CA HIS A 353 32.72 8.73 11.45
C HIS A 353 32.85 9.42 12.82
N SER A 354 31.81 10.10 13.31
CA SER A 354 31.81 10.68 14.66
C SER A 354 31.79 9.61 15.76
N ARG A 355 31.12 8.47 15.52
CA ARG A 355 31.11 7.32 16.43
C ARG A 355 32.47 6.64 16.46
N ASP A 356 33.15 6.52 15.32
CA ASP A 356 34.51 5.98 15.26
C ASP A 356 35.54 6.86 15.97
N ILE A 357 35.43 8.19 15.86
CA ILE A 357 36.31 9.13 16.59
C ILE A 357 36.08 9.06 18.10
N GLN A 358 34.82 8.91 18.54
CA GLN A 358 34.50 8.78 19.97
C GLN A 358 35.02 7.45 20.54
N THR A 359 34.86 6.36 19.79
CA THR A 359 35.39 5.03 20.17
C THR A 359 36.92 5.00 20.16
N ALA A 360 37.57 5.69 19.21
CA ALA A 360 39.02 5.85 19.17
C ALA A 360 39.55 6.75 20.31
N SER A 361 38.78 7.76 20.73
CA SER A 361 39.13 8.60 21.88
C SER A 361 39.01 7.86 23.22
N GLU A 362 38.07 6.92 23.34
CA GLU A 362 37.91 6.07 24.53
C GLU A 362 38.97 4.96 24.61
N GLN A 363 39.41 4.42 23.47
CA GLN A 363 40.51 3.44 23.42
C GLN A 363 41.91 4.06 23.56
N GLY A 364 42.07 5.35 23.22
CA GLY A 364 43.32 6.10 23.41
C GLY A 364 43.63 6.50 24.86
N ILE A 365 42.64 6.44 25.76
CA ILE A 365 42.82 6.80 27.19
C ILE A 365 43.25 5.58 28.04
N TYR A 366 43.13 4.35 27.52
CA TYR A 366 43.49 3.11 28.23
C TYR A 366 44.73 2.38 27.70
N SER A 367 45.51 2.98 26.80
CA SER A 367 46.78 2.41 26.35
C SER A 367 47.96 3.32 26.71
N GLU A 368 48.53 3.09 27.90
CA GLU A 368 49.89 3.55 28.19
C GLU A 368 50.85 2.91 27.16
N PRO A 369 51.72 3.71 26.50
CA PRO A 369 52.74 3.15 25.64
C PRO A 369 53.85 2.54 26.52
N ASN A 370 53.94 1.21 26.49
CA ASN A 370 55.11 0.47 26.97
C ASN A 370 56.32 0.84 26.09
N SER A 371 57.02 1.91 26.50
CA SER A 371 58.21 2.44 25.82
C SER A 371 59.47 1.72 26.29
N PRO A 372 60.28 1.14 25.38
CA PRO A 372 61.53 0.44 25.71
C PRO A 372 62.74 1.38 25.91
N TRP A 373 62.54 2.67 26.19
CA TRP A 373 63.62 3.66 26.24
C TRP A 373 64.02 4.13 27.66
N LYS A 374 63.63 3.40 28.71
CA LYS A 374 63.98 3.76 30.11
C LYS A 374 65.24 3.09 30.68
N GLU A 375 65.97 2.27 29.91
CA GLU A 375 67.21 1.63 30.40
C GLU A 375 68.51 2.31 29.95
N THR A 376 68.48 3.35 29.11
CA THR A 376 69.73 3.97 28.61
C THR A 376 70.16 5.24 29.35
N VAL A 377 69.47 5.65 30.42
CA VAL A 377 69.82 6.86 31.20
C VAL A 377 70.24 6.56 32.65
N GLN A 378 70.22 5.29 33.08
CA GLN A 378 70.73 4.88 34.40
C GLN A 378 72.21 4.45 34.42
N GLU A 379 72.91 4.50 33.27
CA GLU A 379 74.34 4.13 33.15
C GLU A 379 75.31 5.35 33.23
N LEU A 380 74.80 6.58 33.43
CA LEU A 380 75.63 7.81 33.50
C LEU A 380 75.66 8.50 34.87
N SER A 381 75.16 7.85 35.93
CA SER A 381 75.18 8.37 37.32
C SER A 381 76.00 7.53 38.30
N ARG A 382 76.76 6.52 37.84
CA ARG A 382 77.64 5.70 38.69
C ARG A 382 79.07 5.65 38.14
N ARG A 383 79.81 6.75 38.30
CA ARG A 383 81.26 6.73 38.48
C ARG A 383 81.67 7.76 39.54
N PRO A 384 82.29 7.34 40.66
CA PRO A 384 83.01 8.25 41.55
C PRO A 384 84.37 8.61 40.93
N ARG A 385 84.97 9.66 41.51
CA ARG A 385 86.24 10.35 41.16
C ARG A 385 87.37 9.47 40.63
#